data_AF-A0A357V7W1-F1
#
_entry.id   AF-A0A357V7W1-F1
#
_cell.length_a   1.000
_cell.length_b   1.000
_cell.length_c   1.000
_cell.angle_alpha   90.00
_cell.angle_beta   90.00
_cell.angle_gamma   90.00
#
_symmetry.space_group_name_H-M   'P 1'
#
loop_
_entity.id
_entity.type
_entity.pdbx_description
1 polymer ?
#
loop_
_entity_poly.entity_id
_entity_poly.type
_entity_poly.pdbx_seq_one_letter_code
_entity_poly.pdbx_strand_id
1 'polypeptide(L)' 'LQTSFLTPPFGWALFFLKGVAPPEITTGDIYRGVIPFILLQMAALGLLFAFPEIATWLPKAIGW' A
#
# COMPACT_ATOMS: atom_id res chain seq x y z
N LEU A 1 8.21 -0.21 3.43
CA LEU A 1 7.96 1.20 3.77
C LEU A 1 6.54 1.65 3.40
N GLN A 2 6.05 1.47 2.16
CA GLN A 2 4.69 1.86 1.73
C GLN A 2 3.54 1.16 2.48
N THR A 3 3.64 -0.16 2.71
CA THR A 3 2.61 -0.93 3.42
C THR A 3 2.49 -0.55 4.89
N SER A 4 3.57 -0.05 5.49
CA SER A 4 3.58 0.40 6.89
C SER A 4 2.68 1.62 7.10
N PHE A 5 2.41 2.44 6.08
CA PHE A 5 1.47 3.57 6.18
C PHE A 5 -0.01 3.12 6.28
N LEU A 6 -0.34 1.87 5.96
CA LEU A 6 -1.71 1.37 5.81
C LEU A 6 -2.13 0.32 6.87
N THR A 7 -1.21 -0.17 7.71
CA THR A 7 -1.45 -1.27 8.69
C THR A 7 -1.05 -0.83 10.12
N PRO A 8 -1.80 -1.17 11.19
CA PRO A 8 -1.55 -0.64 12.55
C PRO A 8 -0.32 -1.34 13.16
N PRO A 9 0.87 -0.71 13.09
CA PRO A 9 1.37 0.20 14.13
C PRO A 9 2.00 1.51 13.56
N PHE A 10 1.93 1.73 12.23
CA PHE A 10 2.52 2.87 11.49
C PHE A 10 1.48 3.66 10.66
N GLY A 11 0.19 3.57 11.01
CA GLY A 11 -0.96 4.16 10.29
C GLY A 11 -1.09 5.69 10.40
N TRP A 12 -0.05 6.46 10.12
CA TRP A 12 -0.13 7.94 10.09
C TRP A 12 -1.19 8.46 9.11
N ALA A 13 -1.37 7.82 7.95
CA ALA A 13 -2.41 8.20 6.99
C ALA A 13 -3.83 7.92 7.50
N LEU A 14 -4.03 6.81 8.23
CA LEU A 14 -5.31 6.45 8.86
C LEU A 14 -5.68 7.44 9.98
N PHE A 15 -4.72 7.83 10.81
CA PHE A 15 -4.93 8.85 11.86
C PHE A 15 -5.10 10.27 11.28
N PHE A 16 -4.40 10.61 10.20
CA PHE A 16 -4.58 11.88 9.50
C PHE A 16 -5.97 11.96 8.88
N LEU A 17 -6.41 10.92 8.17
CA LEU A 17 -7.77 10.84 7.63
C LEU A 17 -8.82 10.89 8.74
N LYS A 18 -8.61 10.24 9.89
CA LYS A 18 -9.50 10.39 11.05
C LYS A 18 -9.56 11.84 11.59
N GLY A 19 -8.47 12.60 11.48
CA GLY A 19 -8.43 14.00 11.89
C GLY A 19 -9.20 14.96 10.96
N VAL A 20 -9.38 14.60 9.69
CA VAL A 20 -10.17 15.37 8.71
C VAL A 20 -11.54 14.75 8.40
N ALA A 21 -11.79 13.51 8.85
CA ALA A 21 -13.00 12.77 8.56
C ALA A 21 -14.18 13.31 9.40
N PRO A 22 -15.35 13.50 8.79
CA PRO A 22 -16.59 13.80 9.50
C PRO A 22 -16.91 12.75 10.57
N PRO A 23 -17.57 13.12 11.68
CA PRO A 23 -17.87 12.22 12.80
C PRO A 23 -18.76 11.02 12.42
N GLU A 24 -19.41 11.05 11.26
CA GLU A 24 -20.20 9.96 10.72
C GLU A 24 -19.35 8.81 10.15
N ILE A 25 -18.06 9.06 9.83
CA ILE A 25 -17.15 8.05 9.26
C ILE A 25 -16.44 7.32 10.41
N THR A 26 -16.73 6.03 10.56
CA THR A 26 -16.10 5.25 11.63
C THR A 26 -14.69 4.83 11.24
N THR A 27 -13.86 4.52 12.25
CA THR A 27 -12.52 3.96 11.99
C THR A 27 -12.60 2.63 11.21
N GLY A 28 -13.70 1.88 11.33
CA GLY A 28 -13.95 0.66 10.56
C GLY A 28 -14.15 0.89 9.06
N ASP A 29 -14.77 2.01 8.68
CA ASP A 29 -15.00 2.36 7.26
C ASP A 29 -13.69 2.71 6.56
N ILE A 30 -12.80 3.43 7.25
CA ILE A 30 -11.47 3.77 6.73
C ILE A 30 -10.62 2.50 6.57
N TYR A 31 -10.72 1.55 7.51
CA TYR A 31 -10.07 0.23 7.38
C TYR A 31 -10.60 -0.55 6.18
N ARG A 32 -11.91 -0.61 5.97
CA ARG A 32 -12.47 -1.30 4.80
C ARG A 32 -12.05 -0.66 3.48
N GLY A 33 -11.95 0.67 3.44
CA GLY A 33 -11.47 1.40 2.27
C GLY A 33 -10.01 1.11 1.93
N VAL A 34 -9.16 0.81 2.92
CA VAL A 34 -7.73 0.58 2.69
C VAL A 34 -7.40 -0.85 2.24
N ILE A 35 -8.23 -1.83 2.61
CA ILE A 35 -8.06 -3.25 2.25
C ILE A 35 -7.82 -3.48 0.74
N PRO A 36 -8.63 -2.94 -0.20
CA PRO A 36 -8.40 -3.18 -1.63
C PRO A 36 -7.04 -2.66 -2.12
N PHE A 37 -6.55 -1.55 -1.56
CA PHE A 37 -5.23 -1.02 -1.90
C PHE A 37 -4.10 -1.91 -1.38
N ILE A 38 -4.24 -2.44 -0.16
CA ILE A 38 -3.27 -3.39 0.40
C ILE A 38 -3.23 -4.66 -0.46
N LEU A 39 -4.39 -5.19 -0.87
CA LEU A 39 -4.47 -6.36 -1.73
C LEU A 39 -3.81 -6.12 -3.09
N LEU A 40 -4.04 -4.95 -3.70
CA LEU A 40 -3.38 -4.56 -4.94
C LEU A 40 -1.85 -4.49 -4.78
N GLN A 41 -1.37 -3.92 -3.67
CA GLN A 41 0.06 -3.83 -3.36
C GLN A 41 0.68 -5.22 -3.18
N MET A 42 -0.01 -6.13 -2.48
CA MET A 42 0.42 -7.51 -2.30
C MET A 42 0.43 -8.28 -3.62
N ALA A 43 -0.56 -8.05 -4.49
CA ALA A 43 -0.59 -8.64 -5.83
C ALA A 43 0.56 -8.14 -6.70
N ALA A 44 0.86 -6.83 -6.68
CA ALA A 44 1.99 -6.26 -7.41
C ALA A 44 3.34 -6.83 -6.91
N LEU A 45 3.51 -6.95 -5.59
CA LEU A 45 4.67 -7.62 -5.00
C LEU A 45 4.76 -9.09 -5.43
N GLY A 46 3.65 -9.83 -5.33
CA GLY A 46 3.60 -11.23 -5.77
C GLY A 46 3.97 -11.41 -7.25
N LEU A 47 3.51 -10.48 -8.10
CA LEU A 47 3.86 -10.46 -9.51
C LEU A 47 5.35 -10.18 -9.72
N LEU A 48 5.93 -9.25 -8.97
CA LEU A 48 7.37 -8.96 -9.02
C LEU A 48 8.21 -10.16 -8.59
N PHE A 49 7.77 -10.89 -7.56
CA PHE A 49 8.44 -12.10 -7.08
C PHE A 49 8.35 -13.24 -8.11
N ALA A 50 7.20 -13.41 -8.75
CA ALA A 50 7.00 -14.43 -9.79
C ALA A 50 7.73 -14.07 -11.11
N PHE A 51 7.81 -12.79 -11.44
CA PHE A 51 8.39 -12.26 -12.68
C PHE A 51 9.38 -11.12 -12.37
N PRO A 52 10.59 -11.45 -11.88
CA PRO A 52 11.59 -10.46 -11.49
C PRO A 52 12.10 -9.63 -12.68
N GLU A 53 11.91 -10.10 -13.90
CA GLU A 53 12.23 -9.38 -15.13
C GLU A 53 11.48 -8.04 -15.23
N ILE A 54 10.27 -7.94 -14.69
CA ILE A 54 9.47 -6.70 -14.68
C ILE A 54 10.24 -5.56 -13.98
N ALA A 55 11.00 -5.88 -12.93
CA ALA A 55 11.79 -4.90 -12.20
C ALA A 55 13.25 -4.80 -12.71
N THR A 56 13.80 -5.91 -13.21
CA THR A 56 15.23 -6.01 -13.53
C THR A 56 15.57 -5.70 -14.98
N TRP A 57 14.59 -5.58 -15.89
CA TRP A 57 14.86 -5.27 -17.30
C TRP A 57 15.56 -3.92 -17.48
N LEU A 58 15.10 -2.89 -16.76
CA LEU A 58 15.63 -1.53 -16.90
C LEU A 58 17.06 -1.42 -16.35
N PRO A 59 17.37 -1.89 -15.12
CA PRO A 59 18.76 -1.98 -14.64
C PRO A 59 19.70 -2.70 -15.62
N LYS A 60 19.28 -3.86 -16.15
CA LYS A 60 20.05 -4.60 -17.16
C LYS A 60 20.25 -3.79 -18.44
N ALA A 61 19.25 -3.02 -18.88
CA ALA A 61 19.33 -2.21 -20.09
C ALA A 61 20.25 -0.99 -19.94
N ILE A 62 20.37 -0.43 -18.73
CA ILE A 62 21.24 0.73 -18.44
C ILE A 62 22.62 0.36 -17.89
N GLY A 63 22.91 -0.95 -17.73
CA GLY A 63 24.22 -1.46 -17.31
C GLY A 63 24.47 -1.41 -15.80
N TRP A 64 23.41 -1.44 -14.99
CA TRP A 64 23.48 -1.63 -13.53
C TRP A 64 23.66 -3.09 -13.14
#